data_AF-A0A2A5BRV5-F1
#
_entry.id   AF-A0A2A5BRV5-F1
#
_cell.length_a   1.000
_cell.length_b   1.000
_cell.length_c   1.000
_cell.angle_alpha   90.00
_cell.angle_beta   90.00
_cell.angle_gamma   90.00
#
_symmetry.space_group_name_H-M   'P 1'
#
loop_
_entity.id
_entity.type
_entity.pdbx_description
1 polymer ?
#
loop_
_entity_poly.entity_id
_entity_poly.type
_entity_poly.pdbx_seq_one_letter_code
_entity_poly.pdbx_strand_id
1 'polypeptide(L)'
;MSAPQRKPSTDVQKDASMAKQKAMIDSNFDRLGNVKNTGEKVSYTFVPGNLNELIMCFDMVGNYPEINAIQNGLRKKSGGLIMEAEKWGHSEDVCTYVKADIGMMRKG
;
A
#
# COMPACT_ATOMS: atom_id res chain seq x y z
N MET A 1 -30.69 -8.71 -20.84
CA MET A 1 -30.45 -8.37 -19.42
C MET A 1 -29.93 -6.93 -19.39
N SER A 2 -30.72 -5.99 -18.87
CA SER A 2 -30.32 -4.58 -18.80
C SER A 2 -29.24 -4.39 -17.74
N ALA A 3 -28.19 -3.62 -18.06
CA ALA A 3 -27.12 -3.31 -17.12
C ALA A 3 -27.68 -2.57 -15.88
N PRO A 4 -27.21 -2.89 -14.67
CA PRO A 4 -27.66 -2.21 -13.46
C PRO A 4 -27.29 -0.72 -13.51
N GLN A 5 -28.28 0.15 -13.35
CA GLN A 5 -28.07 1.59 -13.24
C GLN A 5 -27.23 1.92 -12.00
N ARG A 6 -26.09 2.60 -12.20
CA ARG A 6 -25.28 3.17 -11.12
C ARG A 6 -26.13 4.18 -10.36
N LYS A 7 -26.33 3.96 -9.06
CA LYS A 7 -26.89 4.99 -8.17
C LYS A 7 -26.07 6.29 -8.28
N PRO A 8 -26.70 7.47 -8.28
CA PRO A 8 -25.99 8.74 -8.21
C PRO A 8 -25.07 8.72 -6.98
N SER A 9 -23.82 9.14 -7.14
CA SER A 9 -22.90 9.25 -6.01
C SER A 9 -23.42 10.33 -5.08
N THR A 10 -23.82 9.95 -3.86
CA THR A 10 -23.99 10.88 -2.75
C THR A 10 -22.70 11.67 -2.56
N ASP A 11 -22.81 13.00 -2.44
CA ASP A 11 -21.66 13.86 -2.18
C ASP A 11 -21.05 13.47 -0.81
N VAL A 12 -19.83 12.92 -0.84
CA VAL A 12 -19.17 12.40 0.35
C VAL A 12 -18.52 13.56 1.08
N GLN A 13 -19.16 14.05 2.14
CA GLN A 13 -18.56 15.04 3.02
C GLN A 13 -17.41 14.41 3.80
N LYS A 14 -16.18 14.87 3.55
CA LYS A 14 -14.97 14.47 4.29
C LYS A 14 -14.70 15.48 5.39
N ASP A 15 -14.37 15.02 6.58
CA ASP A 15 -13.91 15.90 7.64
C ASP A 15 -12.45 16.35 7.40
N ALA A 16 -12.03 17.35 8.18
CA ALA A 16 -10.68 17.90 8.10
C ALA A 16 -9.57 16.88 8.44
N SER A 17 -9.85 15.93 9.34
CA SER A 17 -8.90 14.88 9.73
C SER A 17 -8.67 13.88 8.60
N MET A 18 -9.72 13.49 7.87
CA MET A 18 -9.63 12.63 6.70
C MET A 18 -8.80 13.28 5.59
N ALA A 19 -9.02 14.58 5.36
CA ALA A 19 -8.24 15.35 4.39
C ALA A 19 -6.75 15.41 4.79
N LYS A 20 -6.46 15.66 6.08
CA LYS A 20 -5.09 15.70 6.60
C LYS A 20 -4.40 14.34 6.50
N GLN A 21 -5.07 13.26 6.89
CA GLN A 21 -4.54 11.89 6.79
C GLN A 21 -4.22 11.52 5.34
N LYS A 22 -5.12 11.83 4.41
CA LYS A 22 -4.87 11.62 2.98
C LYS A 22 -3.62 12.39 2.51
N ALA A 23 -3.51 13.67 2.85
CA ALA A 23 -2.36 14.48 2.45
C ALA A 23 -1.03 13.94 3.02
N MET A 24 -1.03 13.42 4.25
CA MET A 24 0.16 12.79 4.85
C MET A 24 0.56 11.50 4.11
N ILE A 25 -0.42 10.65 3.79
CA ILE A 25 -0.18 9.40 3.06
C ILE A 25 0.34 9.71 1.64
N ASP A 26 -0.32 10.62 0.92
CA ASP A 26 0.07 11.03 -0.42
C ASP A 26 1.51 11.58 -0.42
N SER A 27 1.84 12.47 0.51
CA SER A 27 3.18 13.05 0.62
C SER A 27 4.27 11.99 0.90
N ASN A 28 3.96 10.96 1.69
CA ASN A 28 4.90 9.84 1.90
C ASN A 28 5.11 9.03 0.61
N PHE A 29 4.04 8.74 -0.15
CA PHE A 29 4.14 8.04 -1.43
C PHE A 29 4.87 8.88 -2.50
N ASP A 30 4.68 10.20 -2.52
CA ASP A 30 5.41 11.10 -3.40
C ASP A 30 6.92 11.05 -3.11
N ARG A 31 7.30 11.07 -1.82
CA ARG A 31 8.69 10.88 -1.39
C ARG A 31 9.23 9.51 -1.83
N LEU A 32 8.49 8.43 -1.56
CA LEU A 32 8.86 7.06 -1.97
C LEU A 32 9.08 6.95 -3.48
N GLY A 33 8.22 7.59 -4.29
CA GLY A 33 8.34 7.60 -5.75
C GLY A 33 9.58 8.36 -6.26
N ASN A 34 10.11 9.29 -5.46
CA ASN A 34 11.21 10.17 -5.83
C ASN A 34 12.58 9.77 -5.23
N VAL A 35 12.65 8.71 -4.42
CA VAL A 35 13.89 8.31 -3.71
C VAL A 35 15.08 8.06 -4.61
N LYS A 36 14.86 7.64 -5.87
CA LYS A 36 15.93 7.47 -6.86
C LYS A 36 16.60 8.80 -7.23
N ASN A 37 15.87 9.91 -7.14
CA ASN A 37 16.37 11.25 -7.43
C ASN A 37 16.87 11.96 -6.17
N THR A 38 16.22 11.76 -5.02
CA THR A 38 16.59 12.43 -3.75
C THR A 38 17.71 11.74 -3.00
N GLY A 39 17.92 10.44 -3.23
CA GLY A 39 18.88 9.63 -2.49
C GLY A 39 18.43 9.27 -1.07
N GLU A 40 17.20 9.61 -0.69
CA GLU A 40 16.63 9.26 0.62
C GLU A 40 16.65 7.75 0.84
N LYS A 41 16.96 7.34 2.07
CA LYS A 41 16.95 5.92 2.46
C LYS A 41 15.53 5.49 2.78
N VAL A 42 15.17 4.27 2.38
CA VAL A 42 13.84 3.69 2.61
C VAL A 42 13.91 2.66 3.72
N SER A 43 13.00 2.76 4.69
CA SER A 43 12.76 1.72 5.69
C SER A 43 11.57 0.87 5.26
N TYR A 44 11.80 -0.44 5.10
CA TYR A 44 10.76 -1.40 4.74
C TYR A 44 10.38 -2.23 5.96
N THR A 45 9.26 -1.91 6.61
CA THR A 45 8.88 -2.52 7.89
C THR A 45 7.37 -2.72 8.02
N PHE A 46 6.97 -3.57 8.95
CA PHE A 46 5.57 -3.90 9.22
C PHE A 46 4.85 -2.79 10.00
N VAL A 47 3.54 -2.67 9.79
CA VAL A 47 2.67 -1.74 10.53
C VAL A 47 2.56 -2.05 12.03
N PRO A 48 2.40 -3.31 12.50
CA PRO A 48 2.36 -3.61 13.92
C PRO A 48 3.71 -3.29 14.57
N GLY A 49 3.72 -2.25 15.42
CA GLY A 49 4.91 -1.74 16.10
C GLY A 49 5.32 -0.32 15.73
N ASN A 50 4.54 0.37 14.87
CA ASN A 50 4.73 1.76 14.38
C ASN A 50 5.97 2.49 14.93
N LEU A 51 7.08 2.38 14.20
CA LEU A 51 8.36 3.01 14.53
C LEU A 51 8.57 4.30 13.73
N ASN A 52 7.51 4.96 13.26
CA ASN A 52 7.61 6.07 12.32
C ASN A 52 8.42 7.22 12.90
N GLU A 53 8.15 7.61 14.13
CA GLU A 53 8.85 8.68 14.83
C GLU A 53 10.36 8.38 14.90
N LEU A 54 10.72 7.12 15.20
CA LEU A 54 12.12 6.69 15.23
C LEU A 54 12.76 6.71 13.84
N ILE A 55 12.09 6.19 12.82
CA ILE A 55 12.57 6.18 11.42
C ILE A 55 12.77 7.60 10.91
N MET A 56 11.86 8.51 11.26
CA MET A 56 11.93 9.93 10.89
C MET A 56 13.13 10.63 11.52
N CYS A 57 13.61 10.22 12.70
CA CYS A 57 14.86 10.75 13.28
C CYS A 57 16.11 10.43 12.45
N PHE A 58 16.05 9.47 11.54
CA PHE A 58 17.16 9.11 10.64
C PHE A 58 16.98 9.64 9.21
N ASP A 59 16.03 10.56 8.98
CA ASP A 59 15.70 11.13 7.67
C ASP A 59 15.34 10.05 6.62
N MET A 60 14.77 8.93 7.09
CA MET A 60 14.34 7.83 6.23
C MET A 60 12.86 7.96 5.84
N VAL A 61 12.51 7.40 4.68
CA VAL A 61 11.12 7.31 4.21
C VAL A 61 10.55 5.93 4.55
N GLY A 62 9.36 5.89 5.15
CA GLY A 62 8.71 4.63 5.53
C GLY A 62 7.96 3.99 4.35
N ASN A 63 8.15 2.69 4.17
CA ASN A 63 7.42 1.86 3.21
C ASN A 63 6.87 0.60 3.92
N TYR A 64 5.59 0.31 3.74
CA TYR A 64 4.88 -0.68 4.56
C TYR A 64 4.14 -1.71 3.68
N PRO A 65 4.47 -3.01 3.77
CA PRO A 65 3.87 -4.06 2.95
C PRO A 65 2.35 -4.12 3.08
N GLU A 66 1.82 -3.95 4.29
CA GLU A 66 0.38 -4.04 4.56
C GLU A 66 -0.39 -2.91 3.88
N ILE A 67 0.16 -1.70 3.91
CA ILE A 67 -0.45 -0.54 3.24
C ILE A 67 -0.41 -0.76 1.73
N ASN A 68 0.73 -1.17 1.18
CA ASN A 68 0.86 -1.46 -0.26
C ASN A 68 -0.11 -2.55 -0.72
N ALA A 69 -0.24 -3.63 0.06
CA ALA A 69 -1.16 -4.72 -0.23
C ALA A 69 -2.63 -4.29 -0.17
N ILE A 70 -3.02 -3.45 0.80
CA ILE A 70 -4.37 -2.89 0.88
C ILE A 70 -4.64 -1.97 -0.33
N GLN A 71 -3.69 -1.10 -0.71
CA GLN A 71 -3.84 -0.25 -1.90
C GLN A 71 -4.03 -1.09 -3.17
N ASN A 72 -3.29 -2.19 -3.31
CA ASN A 72 -3.50 -3.14 -4.40
C ASN A 72 -4.85 -3.86 -4.31
N GLY A 73 -5.29 -4.21 -3.10
CA GLY A 73 -6.58 -4.87 -2.84
C GLY A 73 -7.75 -4.00 -3.26
N LEU A 74 -7.74 -2.73 -2.84
CA LEU A 74 -8.74 -1.72 -3.22
C LEU A 74 -8.79 -1.49 -4.73
N ARG A 75 -7.67 -1.68 -5.43
CA ARG A 75 -7.56 -1.57 -6.89
C ARG A 75 -7.76 -2.90 -7.63
N LYS A 76 -8.13 -3.98 -6.91
CA LYS A 76 -8.32 -5.34 -7.45
C LYS A 76 -7.07 -5.90 -8.15
N LYS A 77 -5.88 -5.50 -7.72
CA LYS A 77 -4.59 -5.96 -8.25
C LYS A 77 -4.00 -7.13 -7.48
N SER A 78 -4.36 -7.32 -6.20
CA SER A 78 -3.73 -8.32 -5.32
C SER A 78 -3.87 -9.76 -5.79
N GLY A 79 -4.97 -10.13 -6.47
CA GLY A 79 -5.19 -11.52 -6.90
C GLY A 79 -4.06 -12.05 -7.78
N GLY A 80 -3.63 -11.27 -8.77
CA GLY A 80 -2.52 -11.64 -9.65
C GLY A 80 -1.15 -11.67 -8.96
N LEU A 81 -0.99 -10.98 -7.83
CA LEU A 81 0.24 -10.99 -7.03
C LEU A 81 0.26 -12.21 -6.10
N ILE A 82 -0.87 -12.51 -5.46
CA ILE A 82 -1.04 -13.67 -4.57
C ILE A 82 -0.78 -14.98 -5.34
N MET A 83 -1.39 -15.13 -6.53
CA MET A 83 -1.16 -16.31 -7.38
C MET A 83 0.31 -16.46 -7.78
N GLU A 84 1.04 -15.36 -7.98
CA GLU A 84 2.46 -15.41 -8.29
C GLU A 84 3.28 -15.93 -7.10
N ALA A 85 2.96 -15.49 -5.89
CA ALA A 85 3.61 -15.99 -4.67
C ALA A 85 3.29 -17.47 -4.41
N GLU A 86 2.04 -17.90 -4.61
CA GLU A 86 1.62 -19.30 -4.46
C GLU A 86 2.31 -20.21 -5.48
N LYS A 87 2.42 -19.78 -6.74
CA LYS A 87 3.21 -20.47 -7.77
C LYS A 87 4.69 -20.65 -7.38
N TRP A 88 5.21 -19.73 -6.56
CA TRP A 88 6.56 -19.78 -5.99
C TRP A 88 6.67 -20.60 -4.69
N GLY A 89 5.62 -21.35 -4.34
CA GLY A 89 5.62 -22.29 -3.22
C GLY A 89 5.23 -21.69 -1.88
N HIS A 90 4.62 -20.49 -1.86
CA HIS A 90 4.11 -19.91 -0.62
C HIS A 90 2.73 -20.47 -0.31
N SER A 91 2.53 -20.97 0.91
CA SER A 91 1.28 -21.60 1.32
C SER A 91 0.09 -20.65 1.16
N GLU A 92 -1.03 -21.19 0.70
CA GLU A 92 -2.29 -20.45 0.61
C GLU A 92 -2.74 -19.91 1.98
N ASP A 93 -2.32 -20.54 3.08
CA ASP A 93 -2.61 -20.14 4.47
C ASP A 93 -1.78 -18.95 4.96
N VAL A 94 -0.76 -18.52 4.21
CA VAL A 94 0.00 -17.31 4.54
C VAL A 94 -0.88 -16.08 4.32
N CYS A 95 -0.72 -15.08 5.18
CA CYS A 95 -1.50 -13.85 5.08
C CYS A 95 -1.40 -13.21 3.68
N THR A 96 -2.53 -12.75 3.16
CA THR A 96 -2.64 -12.26 1.78
C THR A 96 -1.79 -11.01 1.53
N TYR A 97 -1.51 -10.18 2.54
CA TYR A 97 -0.60 -9.04 2.35
C TYR A 97 0.83 -9.50 2.09
N VAL A 98 1.30 -10.55 2.77
CA VAL A 98 2.64 -11.12 2.57
C VAL A 98 2.74 -11.71 1.17
N LYS A 99 1.74 -12.48 0.75
CA LYS A 99 1.70 -13.07 -0.60
C LYS A 99 1.61 -11.99 -1.69
N ALA A 100 0.77 -10.97 -1.50
CA ALA A 100 0.66 -9.86 -2.45
C ALA A 100 1.97 -9.07 -2.56
N ASP A 101 2.68 -8.89 -1.45
CA ASP A 101 3.94 -8.20 -1.42
C ASP A 101 5.05 -8.98 -2.13
N ILE A 102 5.17 -10.28 -1.85
CA ILE A 102 6.12 -11.15 -2.54
C ILE A 102 5.82 -11.22 -4.03
N GLY A 103 4.55 -11.32 -4.40
CA GLY A 103 4.12 -11.25 -5.79
C GLY A 103 4.51 -9.93 -6.47
N MET A 104 4.52 -8.81 -5.74
CA MET A 104 4.96 -7.51 -6.24
C MET A 104 6.48 -7.49 -6.46
N MET A 105 7.25 -7.92 -5.46
CA MET A 105 8.71 -8.03 -5.54
C MET A 105 9.14 -8.90 -6.75
N ARG A 106 8.38 -9.94 -7.08
CA ARG A 106 8.66 -10.84 -8.21
C ARG A 106 8.36 -10.24 -9.58
N LYS A 107 7.36 -9.36 -9.68
CA LYS A 107 6.96 -8.75 -10.95
C LYS A 107 7.76 -7.50 -11.33
N GLY A 108 8.50 -6.92 -10.37
CA GLY A 108 9.21 -5.65 -10.54
C GLY A 108 8.26 -4.45 -10.53
#